data_AF-A0A3N5DLB9-F1
#
_entry.id   AF-A0A3N5DLB9-F1
#
_cell.length_a   1.000
_cell.length_b   1.000
_cell.length_c   1.000
_cell.angle_alpha   90.00
_cell.angle_beta   90.00
_cell.angle_gamma   90.00
#
_symmetry.space_group_name_H-M   'P 1'
#
loop_
_entity.id
_entity.type
_entity.pdbx_description
1 polymer ?
#
loop_
_entity_poly.entity_id
_entity_poly.type
_entity_poly.pdbx_seq_one_letter_code
_entity_poly.pdbx_strand_id
1 'polypeptide(L)'
;NCSLETIKDLAQKCLLADQPVWFGCDVGREMVGETGIMMPDVYDFASLYGMDFSLSRKELFETYSSSPNHNMVLTGVDVLNGKPAKWLVENSWGEKSGKKGYLSMTDAWFDKYVQVIVVHKKYIPEKTLALFETRPELLPPWDPMFKMLMMEE
;
A
#
# COMPACT_ATOMS: atom_id res chain seq x y z
N ASN A 1 -3.51 11.50 10.05
CA ASN A 1 -4.07 10.58 9.03
C ASN A 1 -4.47 11.38 7.80
N CYS A 2 -4.35 10.85 6.59
CA CYS A 2 -4.67 11.52 5.32
C CYS A 2 -5.63 10.67 4.47
N SER A 3 -6.32 11.27 3.50
CA SER A 3 -7.11 10.50 2.53
C SER A 3 -6.21 9.68 1.61
N LEU A 4 -6.73 8.57 1.07
CA LEU A 4 -6.01 7.74 0.09
C LEU A 4 -5.61 8.54 -1.15
N GLU A 5 -6.47 9.45 -1.62
CA GLU A 5 -6.16 10.35 -2.73
C GLU A 5 -4.93 11.20 -2.43
N THR A 6 -4.86 11.83 -1.23
CA THR A 6 -3.68 12.60 -0.83
C THR A 6 -2.43 11.74 -0.75
N ILE A 7 -2.55 10.50 -0.26
CA ILE A 7 -1.44 9.55 -0.17
C ILE A 7 -0.92 9.20 -1.58
N LYS A 8 -1.79 8.87 -2.52
CA LYS A 8 -1.43 8.56 -3.91
C LYS A 8 -0.82 9.76 -4.62
N ASP A 9 -1.40 10.94 -4.48
CA ASP A 9 -0.89 12.18 -5.09
C ASP A 9 0.53 12.50 -4.60
N LEU A 10 0.78 12.32 -3.30
CA LEU A 10 2.11 12.49 -2.71
C LEU A 10 3.10 11.46 -3.25
N ALA A 11 2.70 10.18 -3.32
CA ALA A 11 3.55 9.13 -3.87
C ALA A 11 3.89 9.40 -5.34
N GLN A 12 2.90 9.71 -6.18
CA GLN A 12 3.09 10.09 -7.58
C GLN A 12 4.03 11.29 -7.70
N LYS A 13 3.83 12.34 -6.89
CA LYS A 13 4.68 13.54 -6.91
C LYS A 13 6.13 13.24 -6.56
N CYS A 14 6.37 12.36 -5.58
CA CYS A 14 7.73 11.93 -5.24
C CYS A 14 8.38 11.13 -6.38
N LEU A 15 7.65 10.19 -6.97
CA LEU A 15 8.14 9.35 -8.06
C LEU A 15 8.45 10.17 -9.32
N LEU A 16 7.59 11.15 -9.67
CA LEU A 16 7.83 12.08 -10.78
C LEU A 16 9.01 13.04 -10.52
N ALA A 17 9.51 13.11 -9.28
CA ALA A 17 10.68 13.87 -8.88
C ALA A 17 11.91 12.97 -8.64
N ASP A 18 11.92 11.76 -9.20
CA ASP A 18 12.97 10.73 -9.04
C ASP A 18 13.28 10.41 -7.56
N GLN A 19 12.26 10.44 -6.71
CA GLN A 19 12.38 10.05 -5.30
C GLN A 19 11.56 8.79 -5.03
N PRO A 20 12.22 7.64 -4.78
CA PRO A 20 11.52 6.41 -4.43
C PRO A 20 10.77 6.58 -3.09
N VAL A 21 9.68 5.84 -2.95
CA VAL A 21 8.75 5.98 -1.81
C VAL A 21 8.68 4.66 -1.06
N TRP A 22 9.17 4.65 0.16
CA TRP A 22 8.93 3.52 1.06
C TRP A 22 7.45 3.44 1.42
N PHE A 23 6.88 2.24 1.43
CA PHE A 23 5.50 2.03 1.82
C PHE A 23 5.32 0.71 2.59
N GLY A 24 4.31 0.70 3.45
CA GLY A 24 3.87 -0.47 4.20
C GLY A 24 2.51 -0.93 3.71
N CYS A 25 2.38 -2.25 3.55
CA CYS A 25 1.20 -2.89 2.98
C CYS A 25 0.91 -4.24 3.64
N ASP A 26 -0.24 -4.83 3.29
CA ASP A 26 -0.52 -6.25 3.51
C ASP A 26 -0.21 -7.04 2.23
N VAL A 27 1.04 -7.47 2.06
CA VAL A 27 1.52 -8.07 0.79
C VAL A 27 0.94 -9.47 0.53
N GLY A 28 0.48 -10.15 1.58
CA GLY A 28 -0.12 -11.49 1.47
C GLY A 28 -1.50 -11.49 0.79
N ARG A 29 -2.08 -10.30 0.58
CA ARG A 29 -3.39 -10.16 -0.06
C ARG A 29 -3.24 -10.05 -1.57
N GLU A 30 -3.95 -10.93 -2.28
CA GLU A 30 -4.22 -10.81 -3.72
C GLU A 30 -2.96 -10.52 -4.56
N MET A 31 -1.89 -11.23 -4.25
CA MET A 31 -0.59 -11.14 -4.92
C MET A 31 -0.19 -12.51 -5.48
N VAL A 32 0.32 -12.52 -6.71
CA VAL A 32 0.83 -13.72 -7.39
C VAL A 32 2.35 -13.68 -7.37
N GLY A 33 2.97 -14.44 -6.46
CA GLY A 33 4.42 -14.34 -6.20
C GLY A 33 5.32 -14.67 -7.39
N GLU A 34 4.91 -15.62 -8.23
CA GLU A 34 5.67 -16.02 -9.42
C GLU A 34 5.74 -14.90 -10.47
N THR A 35 4.63 -14.23 -10.74
CA THR A 35 4.56 -13.16 -11.75
C THR A 35 4.83 -11.78 -11.17
N GLY A 36 4.73 -11.64 -9.84
CA GLY A 36 4.83 -10.37 -9.12
C GLY A 36 3.64 -9.44 -9.35
N ILE A 37 2.47 -9.98 -9.69
CA ILE A 37 1.26 -9.18 -9.93
C ILE A 37 0.55 -8.95 -8.60
N MET A 38 0.22 -7.69 -8.29
CA MET A 38 -0.57 -7.30 -7.13
C MET A 38 -1.86 -6.61 -7.63
N MET A 39 -2.97 -7.34 -7.60
CA MET A 39 -4.24 -6.91 -8.18
C MET A 39 -5.41 -7.49 -7.38
N PRO A 40 -6.44 -6.69 -7.02
CA PRO A 40 -7.62 -7.23 -6.40
C PRO A 40 -8.31 -8.23 -7.32
N ASP A 41 -8.93 -9.25 -6.74
CA ASP A 41 -9.69 -10.28 -7.42
C ASP A 41 -8.84 -11.03 -8.47
N VAL A 42 -7.51 -11.09 -8.28
CA VAL A 42 -6.59 -11.87 -9.13
C VAL A 42 -6.91 -13.38 -9.10
N TYR A 43 -7.58 -13.82 -8.03
CA TYR A 43 -8.14 -15.16 -7.90
C TYR A 43 -9.67 -15.07 -7.84
N ASP A 44 -10.36 -15.80 -8.70
CA ASP A 44 -11.83 -15.89 -8.69
C ASP A 44 -12.31 -16.95 -7.68
N PHE A 45 -12.11 -16.65 -6.39
CA PHE A 45 -12.59 -17.52 -5.31
C PHE A 45 -14.11 -17.59 -5.23
N ALA A 46 -14.79 -16.54 -5.67
CA ALA A 46 -16.24 -16.48 -5.60
C ALA A 46 -16.89 -17.52 -6.51
N SER A 47 -16.41 -17.65 -7.76
CA SER A 47 -16.87 -18.70 -8.67
C SER A 47 -16.49 -20.10 -8.18
N LEU A 48 -15.30 -20.25 -7.57
CA LEU A 48 -14.80 -21.54 -7.11
C LEU A 48 -15.64 -22.11 -5.93
N TYR A 49 -15.97 -21.26 -4.96
CA TYR A 49 -16.68 -21.69 -3.74
C TYR A 49 -18.17 -21.35 -3.74
N GLY A 50 -18.65 -20.59 -4.71
CA GLY A 50 -20.05 -20.13 -4.78
C GLY A 50 -20.43 -19.15 -3.67
N MET A 51 -19.48 -18.33 -3.20
CA MET A 51 -19.66 -17.39 -2.09
C MET A 51 -18.90 -16.09 -2.34
N ASP A 52 -19.49 -14.94 -2.00
CA ASP A 52 -18.79 -13.66 -2.07
C ASP A 52 -17.86 -13.46 -0.85
N PHE A 53 -16.58 -13.21 -1.12
CA PHE A 53 -15.55 -12.93 -0.11
C PHE A 53 -15.13 -11.45 -0.07
N SER A 54 -15.84 -10.60 -0.82
CA SER A 54 -15.51 -9.18 -0.90
C SER A 54 -15.71 -8.50 0.45
N LEU A 55 -14.71 -7.72 0.84
CA LEU A 55 -14.75 -6.85 2.01
C LEU A 55 -14.31 -5.45 1.59
N SER A 56 -15.00 -4.45 2.09
CA SER A 56 -14.54 -3.07 1.99
C SER A 56 -13.22 -2.90 2.76
N ARG A 57 -12.46 -1.86 2.40
CA ARG A 57 -11.24 -1.50 3.13
C ARG A 57 -11.51 -1.35 4.64
N LYS A 58 -12.64 -0.74 5.01
CA LYS A 58 -13.03 -0.56 6.41
C LYS A 58 -13.24 -1.90 7.12
N GLU A 59 -14.01 -2.81 6.51
CA GLU A 59 -14.29 -4.13 7.08
C GLU A 59 -13.01 -4.98 7.19
N LEU A 60 -12.06 -4.82 6.28
CA LEU A 60 -10.76 -5.48 6.37
C LEU A 60 -10.01 -5.11 7.66
N PHE A 61 -10.05 -3.84 8.09
CA PHE A 61 -9.43 -3.41 9.34
C PHE A 61 -10.27 -3.79 10.57
N GLU A 62 -11.59 -3.58 10.53
CA GLU A 62 -12.47 -3.86 11.67
C GLU A 62 -12.52 -5.35 12.04
N THR A 63 -12.36 -6.23 11.05
CA THR A 63 -12.33 -7.69 11.26
C THR A 63 -10.93 -8.24 11.46
N TYR A 64 -9.89 -7.40 11.49
CA TYR A 64 -8.48 -7.80 11.54
C TYR A 64 -8.05 -8.72 10.39
N SER A 65 -8.84 -8.75 9.32
CA SER A 65 -8.57 -9.54 8.13
C SER A 65 -7.39 -8.96 7.33
N SER A 66 -7.09 -7.66 7.47
CA SER A 66 -5.88 -7.07 6.88
C SER A 66 -5.13 -6.22 7.90
N SER A 67 -3.80 -6.34 7.87
CA SER A 67 -2.90 -5.52 8.66
C SER A 67 -1.55 -5.40 7.96
N PRO A 68 -0.85 -4.25 8.05
CA PRO A 68 0.46 -4.10 7.44
C PRO A 68 1.41 -5.18 7.96
N ASN A 69 1.99 -5.96 7.05
CA ASN A 69 2.86 -7.10 7.35
C ASN A 69 4.16 -7.11 6.54
N HIS A 70 4.30 -6.23 5.55
CA HIS A 70 5.52 -6.10 4.77
C HIS A 70 5.74 -4.68 4.25
N ASN A 71 7.01 -4.34 4.06
CA ASN A 71 7.43 -3.03 3.55
C ASN A 71 8.23 -3.18 2.26
N MET A 72 7.97 -2.29 1.31
CA MET A 72 8.61 -2.29 -0.01
C MET A 72 8.85 -0.85 -0.47
N VAL A 73 9.39 -0.68 -1.68
CA VAL A 73 9.71 0.64 -2.24
C VAL A 73 8.99 0.82 -3.57
N LEU A 74 8.21 1.89 -3.70
CA LEU A 74 7.73 2.34 -5.00
C LEU A 74 8.89 3.00 -5.74
N THR A 75 9.15 2.53 -6.96
CA THR A 75 10.25 3.00 -7.82
C THR A 75 9.77 3.55 -9.17
N GLY A 76 8.47 3.40 -9.47
CA GLY A 76 7.87 3.97 -10.66
C GLY A 76 6.35 4.01 -10.61
N VAL A 77 5.75 4.82 -11.47
CA VAL A 77 4.31 4.96 -11.62
C VAL A 77 3.94 5.07 -13.09
N ASP A 78 2.93 4.31 -13.51
CA ASP A 78 2.28 4.44 -14.81
C ASP A 78 1.08 5.39 -14.64
N VAL A 79 1.06 6.50 -15.39
CA VAL A 79 0.07 7.57 -15.24
C VAL A 79 -0.82 7.63 -16.48
N LEU A 80 -2.11 7.39 -16.29
CA LEU A 80 -3.12 7.47 -17.34
C LEU A 80 -4.09 8.63 -17.04
N ASN A 81 -4.22 9.58 -17.97
CA ASN A 81 -5.07 10.76 -17.82
C ASN A 81 -4.80 11.55 -16.51
N GLY A 82 -3.52 11.64 -16.12
CA GLY A 82 -3.10 12.35 -14.92
C GLY A 82 -3.26 11.59 -13.60
N LYS A 83 -3.82 10.37 -13.63
CA LYS A 83 -4.00 9.52 -12.45
C LYS A 83 -3.11 8.27 -12.49
N PRO A 84 -2.65 7.75 -11.34
CA PRO A 84 -1.93 6.48 -11.29
C PRO A 84 -2.81 5.33 -11.79
N ALA A 85 -2.27 4.50 -12.67
CA ALA A 85 -2.91 3.26 -13.12
C ALA A 85 -2.22 2.04 -12.49
N LYS A 86 -0.89 2.05 -12.46
CA LYS A 86 -0.05 0.99 -11.87
C LYS A 86 1.18 1.61 -11.21
N TRP A 87 1.76 0.86 -10.29
CA TRP A 87 2.94 1.20 -9.52
C TRP A 87 4.00 0.11 -9.70
N LEU A 88 5.23 0.52 -9.94
CA LEU A 88 6.39 -0.38 -9.96
C LEU A 88 6.93 -0.46 -8.53
N VAL A 89 7.05 -1.69 -8.02
CA VAL A 89 7.45 -1.98 -6.66
C VAL A 89 8.76 -2.74 -6.69
N GLU A 90 9.77 -2.24 -6.00
CA GLU A 90 10.98 -2.99 -5.67
C GLU A 90 10.77 -3.74 -4.36
N ASN A 91 11.04 -5.04 -4.39
CA ASN A 91 10.91 -5.94 -3.24
C ASN A 91 12.27 -6.52 -2.82
N SER A 92 12.34 -7.09 -1.62
CA SER A 92 13.57 -7.57 -0.97
C SER A 92 13.72 -9.10 -0.97
N TRP A 93 12.90 -9.85 -1.72
CA TRP A 93 12.94 -11.33 -1.77
C TRP A 93 13.90 -11.90 -2.83
N GLY A 94 14.83 -11.07 -3.33
CA GLY A 94 15.81 -11.45 -4.34
C GLY A 94 15.26 -11.52 -5.77
N GLU A 95 16.17 -11.70 -6.73
CA GLU A 95 15.86 -11.55 -8.17
C GLU A 95 14.91 -12.62 -8.74
N LYS A 96 14.74 -13.74 -8.04
CA LYS A 96 13.83 -14.82 -8.48
C LYS A 96 12.36 -14.52 -8.21
N SER A 97 12.06 -13.52 -7.36
CA SER A 97 10.69 -13.11 -7.08
C SER A 97 10.18 -12.14 -8.14
N GLY A 98 8.93 -12.34 -8.59
CA GLY A 98 8.32 -11.53 -9.64
C GLY A 98 9.22 -11.39 -10.87
N LYS A 99 9.44 -10.15 -11.31
CA LYS A 99 10.32 -9.85 -12.45
C LYS A 99 11.61 -9.22 -11.96
N LYS A 100 12.64 -10.04 -11.70
CA LYS A 100 13.95 -9.60 -11.20
C LYS A 100 13.86 -8.87 -9.84
N GLY A 101 12.99 -9.33 -8.94
CA GLY A 101 12.75 -8.70 -7.64
C GLY A 101 11.72 -7.57 -7.67
N TYR A 102 11.15 -7.25 -8.83
CA TYR A 102 10.13 -6.22 -8.97
C TYR A 102 8.72 -6.80 -9.11
N LEU A 103 7.75 -6.09 -8.53
CA LEU A 103 6.33 -6.38 -8.59
C LEU A 103 5.60 -5.27 -9.36
N SER A 104 4.47 -5.62 -10.00
CA SER A 104 3.57 -4.70 -10.68
C SER A 104 2.26 -4.62 -9.91
N MET A 105 2.00 -3.46 -9.31
CA MET A 105 0.84 -3.24 -8.45
C MET A 105 -0.19 -2.35 -9.14
N THR A 106 -1.43 -2.80 -9.23
CA THR A 106 -2.52 -1.97 -9.75
C THR A 106 -2.93 -0.89 -8.74
N ASP A 107 -3.47 0.23 -9.23
CA ASP A 107 -3.94 1.30 -8.34
C ASP A 107 -5.09 0.84 -7.41
N ALA A 108 -5.92 -0.10 -7.86
CA ALA A 108 -6.96 -0.71 -7.04
C ALA A 108 -6.39 -1.57 -5.89
N TRP A 109 -5.23 -2.22 -6.09
CA TRP A 109 -4.55 -2.93 -5.00
C TRP A 109 -4.03 -1.95 -3.95
N PHE A 110 -3.48 -0.81 -4.39
CA PHE A 110 -3.05 0.27 -3.51
C PHE A 110 -4.22 0.71 -2.59
N ASP A 111 -5.39 0.92 -3.18
CA ASP A 111 -6.60 1.34 -2.46
C ASP A 111 -7.03 0.40 -1.35
N LYS A 112 -6.84 -0.92 -1.51
CA LYS A 112 -7.23 -1.89 -0.49
C LYS A 112 -6.14 -2.11 0.55
N TYR A 113 -4.89 -2.24 0.12
CA TYR A 113 -3.87 -2.93 0.92
C TYR A 113 -2.63 -2.11 1.27
N VAL A 114 -2.48 -0.87 0.76
CA VAL A 114 -1.43 0.04 1.23
C VAL A 114 -1.94 0.86 2.41
N GLN A 115 -1.20 0.90 3.52
CA GLN A 115 -1.60 1.63 4.74
C GLN A 115 -0.77 2.86 5.01
N VAL A 116 0.51 2.84 4.66
CA VAL A 116 1.45 3.93 4.98
C VAL A 116 2.41 4.15 3.83
N ILE A 117 2.78 5.41 3.63
CA ILE A 117 3.92 5.80 2.80
C ILE A 117 4.82 6.73 3.62
N VAL A 118 6.11 6.75 3.30
CA VAL A 118 7.06 7.71 3.86
C VAL A 118 7.58 8.57 2.72
N VAL A 119 7.30 9.88 2.82
CA VAL A 119 7.68 10.88 1.82
C VAL A 119 8.42 12.02 2.48
N HIS A 120 9.27 12.71 1.72
CA HIS A 120 9.99 13.86 2.22
C HIS A 120 9.03 15.02 2.54
N LYS A 121 9.19 15.67 3.70
CA LYS A 121 8.31 16.75 4.19
C LYS A 121 8.06 17.86 3.16
N LYS A 122 9.06 18.16 2.32
CA LYS A 122 8.98 19.17 1.23
C LYS A 122 7.82 18.97 0.24
N TYR A 123 7.30 17.74 0.11
CA TYR A 123 6.17 17.47 -0.78
C TYR A 123 4.80 17.59 -0.11
N ILE A 124 4.78 17.54 1.22
CA ILE A 124 3.57 17.51 2.03
C ILE A 124 2.99 18.92 2.11
N PRO A 125 1.70 19.13 1.77
CA PRO A 125 1.03 20.40 1.94
C PRO A 125 1.11 20.90 3.39
N GLU A 126 1.24 22.22 3.58
CA GLU A 126 1.33 22.83 4.92
C GLU A 126 0.18 22.43 5.84
N LYS A 127 -1.05 22.35 5.30
CA LYS A 127 -2.24 21.88 6.04
C LYS A 127 -2.05 20.49 6.66
N THR A 128 -1.33 19.61 5.97
CA THR A 128 -1.07 18.24 6.43
C THR A 128 0.11 18.21 7.38
N LEU A 129 1.14 19.05 7.15
CA LEU A 129 2.26 19.20 8.08
C LEU A 129 1.81 19.76 9.44
N ALA A 130 0.84 20.66 9.46
CA ALA A 130 0.28 21.20 10.71
C ALA A 130 -0.31 20.12 11.63
N LEU A 131 -0.69 18.94 11.11
CA LEU A 131 -1.17 17.83 11.94
C LEU A 131 -0.09 17.29 12.89
N PHE A 132 1.20 17.44 12.57
CA PHE A 132 2.29 17.03 13.46
C PHE A 132 2.38 17.88 14.74
N GLU A 133 1.80 19.08 14.73
CA GLU A 133 1.77 19.98 15.89
C GLU A 133 0.55 19.75 16.80
N THR A 134 -0.35 18.84 16.40
CA THR A 134 -1.53 18.48 17.19
C THR A 134 -1.22 17.36 18.16
N ARG A 135 -1.99 17.26 19.25
CA ARG A 135 -1.88 16.12 20.18
C ARG A 135 -2.28 14.83 19.44
N PRO A 136 -1.41 13.80 19.40
CA PRO A 136 -1.75 12.54 18.74
C PRO A 136 -2.88 11.83 19.48
N GLU A 137 -3.75 11.18 18.70
CA GLU A 137 -4.73 10.24 19.23
C GLU A 137 -4.01 8.98 19.71
N LEU A 138 -4.31 8.56 20.94
CA LEU A 138 -3.73 7.36 21.52
C LEU A 138 -4.60 6.16 21.12
N LEU A 139 -4.04 5.28 20.30
CA LEU A 139 -4.67 4.03 19.91
C LEU A 139 -4.32 2.93 20.93
N PRO A 140 -5.21 1.94 21.13
CA PRO A 140 -4.92 0.82 22.01
C PRO A 140 -3.76 -0.04 21.45
N PRO A 141 -3.03 -0.79 22.30
CA PRO A 141 -1.91 -1.64 21.86
C PRO A 141 -2.30 -2.74 20.85
N TRP A 142 -3.57 -3.12 20.80
CA TRP A 142 -4.09 -4.13 19.86
C TRP A 142 -4.64 -3.51 18.56
N ASP A 143 -4.48 -2.21 18.33
CA ASP A 143 -4.89 -1.58 17.08
C ASP A 143 -4.17 -2.24 15.88
N PRO A 144 -4.87 -2.51 14.76
CA PRO A 144 -4.26 -3.18 13.61
C PRO A 144 -3.06 -2.42 13.02
N MET A 145 -2.97 -1.11 13.21
CA MET A 145 -1.83 -0.29 12.78
C MET A 145 -0.60 -0.48 13.67
N PHE A 146 -0.75 -1.01 14.89
CA PHE A 146 0.37 -1.27 15.79
C PHE A 146 1.34 -2.32 15.20
N LYS A 147 0.82 -3.30 14.43
CA LYS A 147 1.64 -4.32 13.76
C LYS A 147 2.71 -3.72 12.84
N MET A 148 2.47 -2.54 12.27
CA MET A 148 3.46 -1.82 11.46
C MET A 148 4.72 -1.45 12.26
N LEU A 149 4.59 -1.19 13.56
CA LEU A 149 5.70 -0.82 14.45
C LEU A 149 6.45 -2.04 14.99
N MET A 150 5.80 -3.20 14.95
CA MET A 150 6.29 -4.47 15.50
C MET A 150 6.70 -5.44 14.38
N MET A 151 7.09 -4.92 13.21
CA MET A 151 7.64 -5.75 12.15
C MET A 151 8.98 -6.30 12.63
N GLU A 152 8.92 -7.46 13.30
CA GLU A 152 10.07 -8.25 13.71
C GLU A 152 10.78 -8.78 12.46
N GLU A 153 12.12 -8.77 12.50
CA GLU A 153 13.02 -9.30 11.47
C GLU A 153 12.83 -10.80 11.20
#